data_AF-A0A0S8FL85-F1
#
_entry.id   AF-A0A0S8FL85-F1
#
_cell.length_a   1.000
_cell.length_b   1.000
_cell.length_c   1.000
_cell.angle_alpha   90.00
_cell.angle_beta   90.00
_cell.angle_gamma   90.00
#
_symmetry.space_group_name_H-M   'P 1'
#
loop_
_entity.id
_entity.type
_entity.pdbx_description
1 polymer ?
#
loop_
_entity_poly.entity_id
_entity_poly.type
_entity_poly.pdbx_seq_one_letter_code
_entity_poly.pdbx_strand_id
1 'polypeptide(L)'
;MRGIRPLLGLVAVATGLLAACVGLRNLEAPDVVVTAIRPVDATLLEQRFEVDLRIYNPNNRDLPIDGVDFELAINESRLASAPACSTWPGRS
;
A
#
# COMPACT_ATOMS: atom_id res chain seq x y z
N MET A 1 13.15 31.88 41.66
CA MET A 1 13.26 31.85 40.18
C MET A 1 14.42 31.00 39.63
N ARG A 2 15.23 30.30 40.46
CA ARG A 2 16.37 29.48 39.99
C ARG A 2 15.98 28.05 39.55
N GLY A 3 14.92 27.47 40.13
CA GLY A 3 14.46 26.09 39.83
C GLY A 3 13.58 25.91 38.58
N ILE A 4 13.03 26.99 38.02
CA ILE A 4 12.16 26.93 36.82
C ILE A 4 12.96 26.76 35.52
N ARG A 5 14.21 27.25 35.48
CA ARG A 5 15.11 27.17 34.33
C ARG A 5 15.47 25.73 33.90
N PRO A 6 15.88 24.82 34.80
CA PRO A 6 16.17 23.43 34.40
C PRO A 6 14.89 22.67 34.01
N LEU A 7 13.75 22.97 34.64
CA LEU A 7 12.47 22.37 34.31
C LEU A 7 12.04 22.74 32.88
N LEU A 8 12.19 24.01 32.49
CA LEU A 8 11.90 24.46 31.13
C LEU A 8 12.78 23.76 30.08
N GLY A 9 14.06 23.58 30.38
CA GLY A 9 15.00 22.87 29.51
C GLY A 9 14.64 21.38 29.34
N LEU A 10 14.27 20.71 30.43
CA LEU A 10 13.88 19.30 30.39
C LEU A 10 12.58 19.07 29.60
N VAL A 11 11.61 19.98 29.75
CA VAL A 11 10.36 19.96 28.98
C VAL A 11 10.64 20.15 27.48
N ALA A 12 11.54 21.06 27.11
CA ALA A 12 11.91 21.31 25.71
C ALA A 12 12.63 20.12 25.06
N VAL A 13 13.50 19.42 25.80
CA VAL A 13 14.16 18.21 25.31
C VAL A 13 13.15 17.06 25.14
N ALA A 14 12.24 16.89 26.09
CA ALA A 14 11.19 15.87 26.00
C ALA A 14 10.25 16.09 24.80
N THR A 15 9.85 17.33 24.51
CA THR A 15 9.02 17.63 23.34
C THR A 15 9.77 17.50 22.02
N GLY A 16 11.07 17.81 21.98
CA GLY A 16 11.92 17.60 20.80
C GLY A 16 12.08 16.12 20.44
N LEU A 17 12.25 15.23 21.43
CA LEU A 17 12.34 13.79 21.23
C LEU A 17 11.03 13.18 20.69
N LEU A 18 9.87 13.72 21.09
CA LEU A 18 8.56 13.29 20.60
C LEU A 18 8.30 13.74 19.15
N ALA A 19 8.83 14.90 18.72
CA ALA A 19 8.67 15.41 17.36
C ALA A 19 9.48 14.64 16.30
N ALA A 20 10.54 13.93 16.71
CA ALA A 20 11.39 13.16 15.80
C ALA A 20 10.65 11.99 15.11
N CYS A 21 9.59 11.45 15.73
CA CYS A 21 8.82 10.34 15.15
C CYS A 21 7.88 10.78 14.00
N VAL A 22 7.44 12.04 13.97
CA VAL A 22 6.51 12.55 12.95
C VAL A 22 7.20 12.80 11.61
N GLY A 23 8.48 13.18 11.60
CA GLY A 23 9.22 13.47 10.37
C GLY A 23 9.63 12.23 9.56
N LEU A 24 9.45 11.02 10.10
CA LEU A 24 10.04 9.82 9.52
C LEU A 24 9.12 9.06 8.54
N ARG A 25 7.83 9.37 8.44
CA ARG A 25 6.91 8.55 7.62
C ARG A 25 5.79 9.37 6.98
N ASN A 26 6.10 10.04 5.87
CA ASN A 26 5.11 10.32 4.82
C ASN A 26 5.26 9.25 3.73
N LEU A 27 4.54 8.13 3.89
CA LEU A 27 4.25 7.22 2.77
C LEU A 27 2.98 7.75 2.12
N GLU A 28 3.02 8.08 0.84
CA GLU A 28 1.78 8.21 0.06
C GLU A 28 1.38 6.84 -0.50
N ALA A 29 0.09 6.56 -0.54
CA ALA A 29 -0.42 5.35 -1.18
C ALA A 29 -0.14 5.42 -2.70
N PRO A 30 0.20 4.29 -3.35
CA PRO A 30 0.32 4.26 -4.80
C PRO A 30 -1.05 4.36 -5.47
N ASP A 31 -1.10 5.04 -6.61
CA ASP A 31 -2.31 5.05 -7.44
C ASP A 31 -2.32 3.80 -8.32
N VAL A 32 -3.44 3.06 -8.30
CA VAL A 32 -3.61 1.82 -9.07
C VAL A 32 -4.81 1.98 -10.00
N VAL A 33 -4.60 1.77 -11.29
CA VAL A 33 -5.67 1.85 -12.30
C VAL A 33 -5.69 0.62 -13.19
N VAL A 34 -6.89 0.15 -13.51
CA VAL A 34 -7.09 -0.88 -14.53
C VAL A 34 -7.01 -0.22 -15.91
N THR A 35 -6.12 -0.72 -16.76
CA THR A 35 -5.88 -0.19 -18.11
C THR A 35 -6.50 -1.04 -19.21
N ALA A 36 -6.66 -2.34 -18.95
CA ALA A 36 -7.34 -3.26 -19.86
C ALA A 36 -7.85 -4.48 -19.11
N ILE A 37 -8.94 -5.06 -19.63
CA ILE A 37 -9.44 -6.38 -19.25
C ILE A 37 -9.65 -7.14 -20.56
N ARG A 38 -8.99 -8.30 -20.71
CA ARG A 38 -9.08 -9.13 -21.91
C ARG A 38 -9.57 -10.52 -21.55
N PRO A 39 -10.62 -11.05 -22.19
CA PRO A 39 -10.96 -12.46 -22.06
C PRO A 39 -9.86 -13.30 -22.74
N VAL A 40 -9.32 -14.27 -22.01
CA VAL A 40 -8.25 -15.16 -22.51
C VAL A 40 -8.84 -16.49 -22.96
N ASP A 41 -9.69 -17.07 -22.13
CA ASP A 41 -10.36 -18.35 -22.40
C ASP A 41 -11.66 -18.45 -21.59
N ALA A 42 -12.60 -19.26 -22.07
CA ALA A 42 -13.86 -19.51 -21.37
C ALA A 42 -14.36 -20.93 -21.65
N THR A 43 -14.63 -21.66 -20.58
CA THR A 43 -15.33 -22.95 -20.59
C THR A 43 -16.72 -22.79 -19.96
N LEU A 44 -17.48 -23.89 -19.88
CA LEU A 44 -18.79 -23.86 -19.23
C LEU A 44 -18.72 -23.51 -17.73
N LEU A 45 -17.60 -23.80 -17.08
CA LEU A 45 -17.43 -23.67 -15.62
C LEU A 45 -16.33 -22.68 -15.21
N GLU A 46 -15.44 -22.30 -16.12
CA GLU A 46 -14.30 -21.43 -15.83
C GLU A 46 -14.20 -20.32 -16.87
N GLN A 47 -14.04 -19.09 -16.39
CA GLN A 47 -13.78 -17.93 -17.23
C GLN A 47 -12.46 -17.29 -16.83
N ARG A 48 -11.56 -17.12 -17.80
CA ARG A 48 -10.22 -16.59 -17.57
C ARG A 48 -10.06 -15.23 -18.22
N PHE A 49 -9.59 -14.28 -17.42
CA PHE A 49 -9.33 -12.91 -17.85
C PHE A 49 -7.88 -12.53 -17.55
N GLU A 50 -7.32 -11.71 -18.42
CA GLU A 50 -6.09 -10.98 -18.18
C GLU A 50 -6.46 -9.54 -17.82
N VAL A 51 -5.91 -9.04 -16.72
CA VAL A 51 -6.19 -7.70 -16.20
C VAL A 51 -4.88 -6.94 -16.12
N ASP A 52 -4.78 -5.84 -16.86
CA ASP A 52 -3.61 -4.97 -16.83
C ASP A 52 -3.79 -3.87 -15.79
N LEU A 53 -2.93 -3.88 -14.77
CA LEU A 53 -2.85 -2.84 -13.77
C LEU A 53 -1.69 -1.90 -14.06
N ARG A 54 -1.95 -0.59 -14.03
CA ARG A 54 -0.91 0.43 -14.00
C ARG A 54 -0.81 0.99 -12.58
N ILE A 55 0.37 0.86 -12.00
CA ILE A 55 0.69 1.30 -10.65
C ILE A 55 1.62 2.51 -10.72
N TYR A 56 1.27 3.60 -10.07
CA TYR A 56 2.10 4.78 -9.90
C TYR A 56 2.54 4.89 -8.44
N ASN A 57 3.85 4.79 -8.19
CA ASN A 57 4.42 4.95 -6.86
C ASN A 57 4.91 6.41 -6.68
N PRO A 58 4.18 7.25 -5.94
CA PRO A 58 4.56 8.65 -5.71
C PRO A 58 5.76 8.79 -4.75
N ASN A 59 6.19 7.71 -4.11
CA ASN A 59 7.28 7.73 -3.14
C ASN A 59 8.64 7.62 -3.83
N ASN A 60 9.66 8.27 -3.27
CA ASN A 60 11.05 8.24 -3.73
C ASN A 60 11.83 6.97 -3.32
N ARG A 61 11.12 5.85 -3.16
CA ARG A 61 11.66 4.55 -2.73
C ARG A 61 10.91 3.44 -3.44
N ASP A 62 11.53 2.27 -3.51
CA ASP A 62 10.90 1.11 -4.14
C ASP A 62 9.59 0.74 -3.44
N LEU A 63 8.61 0.30 -4.23
CA LEU A 63 7.35 -0.25 -3.74
C LEU A 63 7.51 -1.78 -3.64
N PRO A 64 7.76 -2.35 -2.44
CA PRO A 64 7.80 -3.78 -2.29
C PRO A 64 6.39 -4.35 -2.47
N ILE A 65 6.20 -5.22 -3.47
CA ILE A 65 4.95 -5.92 -3.71
C ILE A 65 5.13 -7.37 -3.29
N ASP A 66 4.52 -7.72 -2.16
CA ASP A 66 4.54 -9.08 -1.61
C ASP A 66 3.36 -9.91 -2.11
N GLY A 67 2.32 -9.27 -2.63
CA GLY A 67 1.10 -9.89 -3.09
C GLY A 67 0.06 -8.83 -3.45
N VAL A 68 -1.00 -9.24 -4.14
CA VAL A 68 -2.10 -8.36 -4.53
C VAL A 68 -3.41 -9.03 -4.13
N ASP A 69 -4.16 -8.37 -3.26
CA ASP A 69 -5.58 -8.64 -3.07
C ASP A 69 -6.33 -7.97 -4.24
N PHE A 70 -7.14 -8.73 -4.97
CA PHE A 70 -7.94 -8.14 -6.04
C PHE A 70 -9.38 -8.65 -6.06
N GLU A 71 -10.26 -7.76 -6.48
CA GLU A 71 -11.65 -8.03 -6.78
C GLU A 71 -11.94 -7.54 -8.19
N LEU A 72 -12.50 -8.42 -9.02
CA LEU A 72 -12.96 -8.07 -10.36
C LEU A 72 -14.48 -8.04 -10.38
N ALA A 73 -15.06 -6.88 -10.68
CA ALA A 73 -16.49 -6.70 -10.89
C ALA A 73 -16.76 -6.03 -12.23
N ILE A 74 -17.80 -6.48 -12.94
CA ILE A 74 -18.28 -5.87 -14.18
C ILE A 74 -19.74 -5.50 -13.98
N ASN A 75 -20.11 -4.23 -14.20
CA ASN A 75 -21.48 -3.73 -14.00
C ASN A 75 -22.07 -4.16 -12.65
N GLU A 76 -21.32 -3.93 -11.56
CA GLU A 76 -21.69 -4.33 -10.18
C GLU A 76 -21.75 -5.84 -9.91
N SER A 77 -21.50 -6.68 -10.91
CA SER A 77 -21.45 -8.14 -10.76
C SER A 77 -20.03 -8.60 -10.47
N ARG A 78 -19.78 -9.10 -9.27
CA ARG A 78 -18.49 -9.70 -8.88
C ARG A 78 -18.24 -10.98 -9.69
N LEU A 79 -17.12 -11.02 -10.40
CA LEU A 79 -16.70 -12.17 -11.21
C LEU A 79 -15.58 -12.97 -10.54
N ALA A 80 -14.68 -12.31 -9.82
CA ALA A 80 -13.59 -12.99 -9.13
C ALA A 80 -13.14 -12.22 -7.87
N SER A 81 -12.60 -12.96 -6.91
CA SER A 81 -11.87 -12.43 -5.76
C SER A 81 -10.73 -13.38 -5.45
N ALA A 82 -9.54 -12.84 -5.25
CA ALA A 82 -8.41 -13.62 -4.77
C ALA A 82 -7.66 -12.82 -3.71
N PRO A 83 -7.46 -13.39 -2.51
CA PRO A 83 -6.56 -12.80 -1.54
C PRO A 83 -5.11 -12.96 -2.01
N ALA A 84 -4.26 -12.02 -1.60
CA ALA A 84 -2.82 -12.12 -1.71
C ALA A 84 -2.37 -13.44 -1.09
N CYS A 85 -1.82 -14.33 -1.92
CA CYS A 85 -1.21 -15.55 -1.43
C CYS A 85 0.04 -15.14 -0.63
N SER A 86 0.13 -15.52 0.65
CA SER A 86 1.31 -15.28 1.48
C SER A 86 2.59 -15.93 0.94
N THR A 87 2.48 -16.75 -0.11
CA THR A 87 3.57 -17.43 -0.81
C THR A 87 3.71 -16.88 -2.24
N TRP A 88 4.24 -15.67 -2.35
CA TRP A 88 4.59 -15.08 -3.64
C TRP A 88 5.82 -15.80 -4.24
N PRO A 89 5.76 -16.35 -5.46
CA PRO A 89 6.86 -17.11 -6.05
C PRO A 89 8.07 -16.25 -6.48
N GLY A 90 7.98 -14.92 -6.35
CA GLY A 90 9.03 -13.97 -6.75
C GLY A 90 10.07 -13.64 -5.67
N ARG A 91 10.09 -14.35 -4.53
CA ARG A 91 11.09 -14.16 -3.47
C ARG A 91 11.97 -15.41 -3.36
N SER A 92 13.12 -15.37 -4.02
CA SER A 92 14.28 -16.27 -3.80
C SER A 92 15.43 -15.47 -3.21
#